data_AF-A0A0F9RAY0-F1
#
_entry.id   AF-A0A0F9RAY0-F1
#
_cell.length_a   1.000
_cell.length_b   1.000
_cell.length_c   1.000
_cell.angle_alpha   90.00
_cell.angle_beta   90.00
_cell.angle_gamma   90.00
#
_symmetry.space_group_name_H-M   'P 1'
#
loop_
_entity.id
_entity.type
_entity.pdbx_description
1 polymer ?
#
loop_
_entity_poly.entity_id
_entity_poly.type
_entity_poly.pdbx_seq_one_letter_code
_entity_poly.pdbx_strand_id
1 'polypeptide(L)'
;MRLICPNCDAQYEVPDEVIPTSGRDVQCSNCGQTWFQHHPDNMPEEDSNFPADSDPDESYQPLSQPSPEPNAVPAGERKKLDPSVADILRQEAEAEQEARRRRQAATLESQPDLGLEGADEPSPRERAESANAKLSRLSGEQERQAPPDDIAATAIGSRRDLLPDIEEINSTLRTGNERRTLPSAHHAKNTPKKAERSAFRSGFLIVVIIAALMVGVYLAAPNIGTAVPQLKPYLTAYVAQLDSARLWLDASLQNALQWLDAKASQSAG
;
A
#
# COMPACT_ATOMS: atom_id res chain seq x y z
N MET A 1 23.56 23.81 -9.56
CA MET A 1 23.89 23.24 -10.88
C MET A 1 22.63 22.82 -11.65
N ARG A 2 22.73 22.61 -12.98
CA ARG A 2 21.63 22.12 -13.82
C ARG A 2 21.91 20.68 -14.28
N LEU A 3 20.91 19.83 -14.17
CA LEU A 3 20.97 18.40 -14.49
C LEU A 3 20.01 18.10 -15.64
N ILE A 4 20.45 17.29 -16.59
CA ILE A 4 19.65 16.91 -17.77
C ILE A 4 19.51 15.40 -17.78
N CYS A 5 18.28 14.91 -17.86
CA CYS A 5 18.04 13.47 -17.93
C CYS A 5 18.46 12.91 -19.30
N PRO A 6 19.30 11.86 -19.36
CA PRO A 6 19.79 11.30 -20.63
C PRO A 6 18.73 10.52 -21.43
N ASN A 7 17.56 10.27 -20.86
CA ASN A 7 16.51 9.47 -21.51
C ASN A 7 15.35 10.30 -22.08
N CYS A 8 15.04 11.45 -21.48
CA CYS A 8 13.87 12.26 -21.90
C CYS A 8 14.13 13.77 -21.93
N ASP A 9 15.39 14.19 -21.85
CA ASP A 9 15.85 15.60 -21.94
C ASP A 9 15.18 16.58 -20.96
N ALA A 10 14.61 16.07 -19.87
CA ALA A 10 14.05 16.90 -18.81
C ALA A 10 15.18 17.62 -18.06
N GLN A 11 15.01 18.92 -17.81
CA GLN A 11 16.00 19.78 -17.15
C GLN A 11 15.57 20.08 -15.70
N TYR A 12 16.50 19.91 -14.76
CA TYR A 12 16.28 20.13 -13.33
C TYR A 12 17.34 21.08 -12.77
N GLU A 13 16.91 22.08 -12.00
CA GLU A 13 17.80 22.99 -11.28
C GLU A 13 17.91 22.54 -9.83
N VAL A 14 19.11 22.09 -9.43
CA VAL A 14 19.36 21.51 -8.11
C VAL A 14 20.50 22.29 -7.44
N PRO A 15 20.34 22.75 -6.18
CA PRO A 15 21.42 23.38 -5.44
C PRO A 15 22.58 22.41 -5.20
N ASP A 16 23.81 22.93 -5.26
CA ASP A 16 25.03 22.10 -5.20
C ASP A 16 25.18 21.38 -3.85
N GLU A 17 24.68 21.98 -2.77
CA GLU A 17 24.68 21.42 -1.41
C GLU A 17 23.94 20.08 -1.28
N VAL A 18 23.04 19.76 -2.21
CA VAL A 18 22.21 18.53 -2.18
C VAL A 18 22.96 17.34 -2.80
N ILE A 19 23.99 17.60 -3.61
CA ILE A 19 24.84 16.57 -4.18
C ILE A 19 26.10 16.49 -3.32
N PRO A 20 26.36 15.37 -2.61
CA PRO A 20 27.59 15.22 -1.85
C PRO A 20 28.81 15.20 -2.78
N THR A 21 29.97 15.59 -2.26
CA THR A 21 31.23 15.67 -3.02
C THR A 21 31.67 14.33 -3.62
N SER A 22 31.23 13.20 -3.05
CA SER A 22 31.44 11.86 -3.59
C SER A 22 30.60 11.53 -4.84
N GLY A 23 29.71 12.43 -5.26
CA GLY A 23 28.67 12.14 -6.26
C GLY A 23 27.49 11.36 -5.69
N ARG A 24 26.39 11.29 -6.44
CA ARG A 24 25.14 10.65 -6.04
C ARG A 24 24.33 10.16 -7.23
N ASP A 25 23.67 9.02 -7.07
CA ASP A 25 22.64 8.57 -7.99
C ASP A 25 21.42 9.49 -7.94
N VAL A 26 21.04 10.02 -9.10
CA VAL A 26 19.87 10.88 -9.29
C VAL A 26 18.86 10.16 -10.17
N GLN A 27 17.58 10.29 -9.81
CA GLN A 27 16.47 9.67 -10.54
C GLN A 27 15.62 10.76 -11.20
N CYS A 28 15.37 10.61 -12.50
CA CYS A 28 14.48 11.48 -13.25
C CYS A 28 13.05 11.32 -12.74
N SER A 29 12.39 12.42 -12.37
CA SER A 29 10.99 12.38 -11.94
C SER A 29 10.02 12.15 -13.11
N ASN A 30 10.44 12.43 -14.35
CA ASN A 30 9.58 12.32 -15.52
C ASN A 30 9.57 10.90 -16.11
N CYS A 31 10.73 10.25 -16.25
CA CYS A 31 10.85 8.93 -16.88
C CYS A 31 11.42 7.84 -15.96
N GLY A 32 11.74 8.15 -14.70
CA GLY A 32 12.24 7.18 -13.70
C GLY A 32 13.69 6.72 -13.90
N GLN A 33 14.37 7.17 -14.95
CA GLN A 33 15.75 6.76 -15.24
C GLN A 33 16.69 7.24 -14.15
N THR A 34 17.56 6.35 -13.67
CA THR A 34 18.57 6.66 -12.65
C THR A 34 19.94 6.73 -13.30
N TRP A 35 20.69 7.80 -13.02
CA TRP A 35 22.07 7.95 -13.46
C TRP A 35 22.92 8.58 -12.35
N PHE A 36 24.23 8.36 -12.41
CA PHE A 36 25.15 8.90 -11.42
C PHE A 36 25.56 10.33 -11.79
N GLN A 37 25.47 11.26 -10.84
CA GLN A 37 25.89 12.65 -11.02
C GLN A 37 27.05 12.98 -10.08
N HIS A 38 28.14 13.49 -10.66
CA HIS A 38 29.27 14.05 -9.92
C HIS A 38 28.97 15.47 -9.43
N HIS A 39 29.53 15.83 -8.28
CA HIS A 39 29.52 17.21 -7.78
C HIS A 39 30.42 18.08 -8.68
N PRO A 40 30.08 19.36 -8.94
CA PRO A 40 30.88 20.25 -9.76
C PRO A 40 32.34 20.37 -9.30
N ASP A 41 32.60 20.34 -7.98
CA ASP A 41 33.96 20.38 -7.41
C ASP A 41 34.72 19.03 -7.47
N ASN A 42 34.10 17.97 -7.97
CA ASN A 42 34.71 16.64 -8.13
C ASN A 42 34.35 16.05 -9.51
N MET A 43 34.37 16.89 -10.54
CA MET A 43 34.38 16.40 -11.92
C MET A 43 35.76 15.77 -12.18
N PRO A 44 35.83 14.53 -12.68
CA PRO A 44 37.09 14.01 -13.19
C PRO A 44 37.55 14.97 -14.31
N GLU A 45 38.73 15.55 -14.16
CA GLU A 45 39.39 16.30 -15.24
C GLU A 45 39.61 15.30 -16.38
N GLU A 46 38.78 15.36 -17.40
CA GLU A 46 39.08 14.69 -18.66
C GLU A 46 40.31 15.39 -19.24
N ASP A 47 41.41 14.63 -19.27
CA ASP A 47 42.63 14.90 -20.03
C ASP A 47 42.27 15.52 -21.38
N SER A 48 42.44 16.84 -21.44
CA SER A 48 42.38 17.64 -22.66
C SER A 48 43.68 17.42 -23.43
N ASN A 49 43.87 16.19 -23.91
CA ASN A 49 44.97 15.86 -24.82
C ASN A 49 44.50 14.94 -25.96
N PHE A 50 43.66 15.50 -26.83
CA PHE A 50 43.70 15.15 -28.25
C PHE A 50 43.99 16.43 -29.05
N PRO A 51 45.06 16.46 -29.85
CA PRO A 51 45.51 17.66 -30.52
C PRO A 51 44.53 18.08 -31.62
N ALA A 52 44.37 19.39 -31.76
CA ALA A 52 43.73 20.01 -32.90
C ALA A 52 44.50 19.71 -34.18
N ASP A 53 43.84 19.14 -35.19
CA ASP A 53 44.22 19.37 -36.59
C ASP A 53 43.06 19.13 -37.57
N SER A 54 42.80 20.18 -38.35
CA SER A 54 42.31 20.22 -39.75
C SER A 54 40.93 19.67 -40.18
N ASP A 55 40.09 20.65 -40.51
CA ASP A 55 39.12 20.79 -41.63
C ASP A 55 37.86 19.90 -41.79
N PRO A 56 36.71 20.49 -42.21
CA PRO A 56 35.42 19.81 -42.28
C PRO A 56 34.93 19.63 -43.73
N ASP A 57 35.21 18.48 -44.36
CA ASP A 57 34.33 17.96 -45.43
C ASP A 57 34.73 16.52 -45.77
N GLU A 58 34.05 15.52 -45.21
CA GLU A 58 33.97 14.23 -45.89
C GLU A 58 32.69 13.50 -45.51
N SER A 59 31.89 13.24 -46.54
CA SER A 59 30.60 12.57 -46.49
C SER A 59 30.80 11.09 -46.20
N TYR A 60 30.51 10.67 -44.97
CA TYR A 60 30.56 9.25 -44.60
C TYR A 60 29.16 8.63 -44.61
N GLN A 61 28.91 7.84 -45.65
CA GLN A 61 27.86 6.82 -45.71
C GLN A 61 28.07 5.81 -44.57
N PRO A 62 27.03 5.34 -43.86
CA PRO A 62 27.19 4.26 -42.90
C PRO A 62 27.40 2.94 -43.66
N LEU A 63 28.65 2.48 -43.71
CA LEU A 63 28.99 1.10 -44.02
C LEU A 63 28.53 0.21 -42.85
N SER A 64 27.59 -0.69 -43.13
CA SER A 64 27.14 -1.73 -42.21
C SER A 64 28.31 -2.65 -41.80
N GLN A 65 28.76 -2.54 -40.55
CA GLN A 65 29.56 -3.59 -39.91
C GLN A 65 28.61 -4.63 -39.30
N PRO A 66 28.76 -5.93 -39.57
CA PRO A 66 28.03 -6.96 -38.85
C PRO A 66 28.55 -7.05 -37.41
N SER A 67 27.67 -6.77 -36.45
CA SER A 67 27.90 -6.98 -35.02
C SER A 67 28.21 -8.46 -34.77
N PRO A 68 29.24 -8.81 -33.98
CA PRO A 68 29.52 -10.20 -33.64
C PRO A 68 28.36 -10.79 -32.82
N GLU A 69 28.02 -12.04 -33.13
CA GLU A 69 27.03 -12.84 -32.41
C GLU A 69 27.33 -12.86 -30.90
N PRO A 70 26.29 -12.77 -30.04
CA PRO A 70 26.48 -12.81 -28.60
C PRO A 70 26.93 -14.20 -28.20
N ASN A 71 28.21 -14.31 -27.84
CA ASN A 71 28.80 -15.48 -27.22
C ASN A 71 27.97 -15.83 -25.97
N ALA A 72 27.41 -17.04 -25.92
CA ALA A 72 26.64 -17.53 -24.80
C ALA A 72 27.52 -17.49 -23.53
N VAL A 73 27.19 -16.62 -22.59
CA VAL A 73 27.79 -16.62 -21.25
C VAL A 73 27.50 -17.99 -20.62
N PRO A 74 28.51 -18.76 -20.18
CA PRO A 74 28.26 -20.04 -19.54
C PRO A 74 27.41 -19.82 -18.28
N ALA A 75 26.37 -20.64 -18.13
CA ALA A 75 25.50 -20.62 -16.96
C ALA A 75 26.36 -20.74 -15.70
N GLY A 76 26.51 -19.64 -14.97
CA GLY A 76 27.32 -19.58 -13.76
C GLY A 76 26.86 -20.67 -12.78
N GLU A 77 27.80 -21.51 -12.36
CA GLU A 77 27.55 -22.54 -11.38
C GLU A 77 27.09 -21.87 -10.08
N ARG A 78 25.86 -22.17 -9.65
CA ARG A 78 25.27 -21.54 -8.46
C ARG A 78 26.18 -21.80 -7.27
N LYS A 79 26.73 -20.73 -6.69
CA LYS A 79 27.62 -20.81 -5.53
C LYS A 79 26.86 -21.54 -4.41
N LYS A 80 27.30 -22.76 -4.09
CA LYS A 80 26.76 -23.53 -2.96
C LYS A 80 27.03 -22.72 -1.69
N LEU A 81 25.98 -22.49 -0.89
CA LEU A 81 26.13 -21.78 0.37
C LEU A 81 27.04 -22.57 1.31
N ASP A 82 27.84 -21.84 2.10
CA ASP A 82 28.65 -22.43 3.16
C ASP A 82 27.75 -23.20 4.14
N PRO A 83 28.15 -24.40 4.61
CA PRO A 83 27.32 -25.22 5.48
C PRO A 83 26.88 -24.51 6.75
N SER A 84 27.71 -23.63 7.33
CA SER A 84 27.32 -22.88 8.53
C SER A 84 26.20 -21.87 8.25
N VAL A 85 26.17 -21.27 7.05
CA VAL A 85 25.10 -20.35 6.64
C VAL A 85 23.82 -21.11 6.30
N ALA A 86 23.96 -22.29 5.70
CA ALA A 86 22.81 -23.15 5.41
C ALA A 86 22.09 -23.61 6.70
N ASP A 87 22.85 -23.88 7.76
CA ASP A 87 22.28 -24.27 9.05
C ASP A 87 21.59 -23.09 9.76
N ILE A 88 22.16 -21.88 9.70
CA ILE A 88 21.49 -20.66 10.19
C ILE A 88 20.19 -20.41 9.45
N LEU A 89 20.18 -20.53 8.11
CA LEU A 89 18.97 -20.34 7.30
C LEU A 89 17.91 -21.41 7.58
N ARG A 90 18.33 -22.65 7.89
CA ARG A 90 17.41 -23.71 8.28
C ARG A 90 16.80 -23.43 9.66
N GLN A 91 17.61 -23.00 10.62
CA GLN A 91 17.15 -22.62 11.96
C GLN A 91 16.19 -21.42 11.93
N GLU A 92 16.49 -20.39 11.14
CA GLU A 92 15.58 -19.25 10.92
C GLU A 92 14.29 -19.67 10.21
N ALA A 93 14.38 -20.54 9.21
CA ALA A 93 13.19 -21.07 8.52
C ALA A 93 12.28 -21.86 9.47
N GLU A 94 12.85 -22.68 10.34
CA GLU A 94 12.10 -23.42 11.37
C GLU A 94 11.47 -22.47 12.39
N ALA A 95 12.21 -21.46 12.87
CA ALA A 95 11.71 -20.46 13.81
C ALA A 95 10.55 -19.63 13.22
N GLU A 96 10.65 -19.20 11.96
CA GLU A 96 9.58 -18.47 11.26
C GLU A 96 8.37 -19.39 11.02
N GLN A 97 8.58 -20.66 10.67
CA GLN A 97 7.48 -21.62 10.52
C GLN A 97 6.74 -21.85 11.83
N GLU A 98 7.45 -21.98 12.95
CA GLU A 98 6.84 -22.09 14.28
C GLU A 98 6.07 -20.81 14.65
N ALA A 99 6.62 -19.64 14.37
CA ALA A 99 5.95 -18.36 14.61
C ALA A 99 4.65 -18.26 13.79
N ARG A 100 4.66 -18.70 12.53
CA ARG A 100 3.46 -18.77 11.70
C ARG A 100 2.46 -19.76 12.23
N ARG A 101 2.88 -20.96 12.63
CA ARG A 101 2.00 -21.96 13.24
C ARG A 101 1.35 -21.42 14.52
N ARG A 102 2.09 -20.70 15.37
CA ARG A 102 1.52 -20.06 16.57
C ARG A 102 0.50 -18.97 16.23
N ARG A 103 0.75 -18.16 15.20
CA ARG A 103 -0.21 -17.15 14.71
C ARG A 103 -1.45 -17.77 14.07
N GLN A 104 -1.32 -18.93 13.42
CA GLN A 104 -2.44 -19.67 12.84
C GLN A 104 -3.23 -20.48 13.88
N ALA A 105 -2.55 -20.98 14.92
CA ALA A 105 -3.17 -21.69 16.04
C ALA A 105 -3.81 -20.73 17.05
N ALA A 106 -3.42 -19.45 17.06
CA ALA A 106 -4.23 -18.41 17.67
C ALA A 106 -5.58 -18.42 16.94
N THR A 107 -6.64 -18.73 17.69
CA THR A 107 -8.01 -18.84 17.20
C THR A 107 -8.31 -17.67 16.28
N LEU A 108 -8.40 -17.95 14.98
CA LEU A 108 -8.90 -16.97 14.02
C LEU A 108 -10.30 -16.60 14.48
N GLU A 109 -10.49 -15.36 14.95
CA GLU A 109 -11.82 -14.85 15.21
C GLU A 109 -12.55 -14.87 13.87
N SER A 110 -13.47 -15.81 13.71
CA SER A 110 -14.34 -15.89 12.56
C SER A 110 -15.22 -14.64 12.61
N GLN A 111 -14.87 -13.63 11.83
CA GLN A 111 -15.69 -12.43 11.69
C GLN A 111 -16.95 -12.85 10.92
N PRO A 112 -18.11 -13.04 11.58
CA PRO A 112 -19.30 -13.60 10.94
C PRO A 112 -20.10 -12.51 10.20
N ASP A 113 -19.59 -11.28 10.14
CA ASP A 113 -20.35 -10.08 9.78
C ASP A 113 -19.99 -9.58 8.36
N LEU A 114 -19.91 -10.51 7.41
CA LEU A 114 -20.20 -10.19 6.01
C LEU A 114 -21.64 -10.66 5.83
N GLY A 115 -22.60 -9.76 6.01
CA GLY A 115 -24.06 -9.97 5.97
C GLY A 115 -24.59 -10.58 4.68
N LEU A 116 -24.16 -11.81 4.42
CA LEU A 116 -24.53 -12.72 3.34
C LEU A 116 -25.41 -13.84 3.92
N GLU A 117 -26.25 -13.53 4.90
CA GLU A 117 -27.32 -14.42 5.34
C GLU A 117 -28.42 -14.46 4.28
N GLY A 118 -28.19 -15.25 3.24
CA GLY A 118 -29.19 -15.43 2.17
C GLY A 118 -28.92 -16.55 1.17
N ALA A 119 -27.81 -17.28 1.28
CA ALA A 119 -27.56 -18.43 0.41
C ALA A 119 -27.40 -19.70 1.26
N ASP A 120 -28.02 -20.80 0.83
CA ASP A 120 -27.82 -22.14 1.37
C ASP A 120 -26.31 -22.43 1.44
N GLU A 121 -25.75 -22.37 2.64
CA GLU A 121 -24.33 -22.64 2.88
C GLU A 121 -24.09 -24.15 2.66
N PRO A 122 -23.27 -24.55 1.66
CA PRO A 122 -23.00 -25.96 1.41
C PRO A 122 -22.28 -26.56 2.62
N SER A 123 -22.53 -27.84 2.88
CA SER A 123 -21.89 -28.54 4.00
C SER A 123 -20.36 -28.48 3.88
N PRO A 124 -19.61 -28.56 4.98
CA PRO A 124 -18.14 -28.52 4.94
C PRO A 124 -17.52 -29.56 3.99
N ARG A 125 -18.18 -30.71 3.80
CA ARG A 125 -17.77 -31.75 2.85
C ARG A 125 -17.99 -31.34 1.40
N GLU A 126 -19.17 -30.82 1.07
CA GLU A 126 -19.47 -30.34 -0.29
C GLU A 126 -18.58 -29.14 -0.68
N ARG A 127 -18.24 -28.28 0.27
CA ARG A 127 -17.27 -27.19 0.07
C ARG A 127 -15.86 -27.72 -0.21
N ALA A 128 -15.41 -28.73 0.52
CA ALA A 128 -14.10 -29.36 0.30
C ALA A 128 -14.04 -30.10 -1.04
N GLU A 129 -15.10 -30.81 -1.41
CA GLU A 129 -15.22 -31.52 -2.69
C GLU A 129 -15.27 -30.54 -3.87
N SER A 130 -16.04 -29.46 -3.77
CA SER A 130 -16.09 -28.42 -4.82
C SER A 130 -14.78 -27.67 -4.97
N ALA A 131 -14.06 -27.38 -3.87
CA ALA A 131 -12.72 -26.79 -3.92
C ALA A 131 -11.71 -27.73 -4.60
N ASN A 132 -11.69 -29.02 -4.23
CA ASN A 132 -10.84 -30.02 -4.87
C ASN A 132 -11.20 -30.22 -6.34
N ALA A 133 -12.48 -30.27 -6.70
CA ALA A 133 -12.91 -30.38 -8.08
C ALA A 133 -12.48 -29.17 -8.92
N LYS A 134 -12.50 -27.96 -8.34
CA LYS A 134 -12.04 -26.74 -9.01
C LYS A 134 -10.52 -26.73 -9.22
N LEU A 135 -9.77 -27.17 -8.21
CA LEU A 135 -8.31 -27.35 -8.29
C LEU A 135 -7.92 -28.41 -9.33
N SER A 136 -8.61 -29.55 -9.37
CA SER A 136 -8.37 -30.59 -10.38
C SER A 136 -8.74 -30.15 -11.79
N ARG A 137 -9.72 -29.25 -11.96
CA ARG A 137 -10.03 -28.65 -13.28
C ARG A 137 -8.95 -27.68 -13.72
N LEU A 138 -8.47 -26.81 -12.84
CA LEU A 138 -7.37 -25.88 -13.15
C LEU A 138 -6.07 -26.63 -13.44
N SER A 139 -5.78 -27.69 -12.67
CA SER A 139 -4.63 -28.57 -12.91
C SER A 139 -4.79 -29.41 -14.17
N GLY A 140 -6.01 -29.86 -14.49
CA GLY A 140 -6.30 -30.68 -15.68
C GLY A 140 -6.35 -29.89 -16.99
N GLU A 141 -6.67 -28.59 -16.95
CA GLU A 141 -6.54 -27.69 -18.11
C GLU A 141 -5.07 -27.39 -18.42
N GLN A 142 -4.21 -27.38 -17.40
CA GLN A 142 -2.77 -27.22 -17.53
C GLN A 142 -2.09 -28.45 -18.16
N GLU A 143 -2.72 -29.63 -18.08
CA GLU A 143 -2.19 -30.90 -18.62
C GLU A 143 -2.74 -31.24 -20.02
N ARG A 144 -3.77 -30.54 -20.51
CA ARG A 144 -4.33 -30.72 -21.87
C ARG A 144 -3.69 -29.81 -22.94
N GLN A 145 -2.83 -28.87 -22.55
CA GLN A 145 -2.05 -28.04 -23.46
C GLN A 145 -0.57 -28.43 -23.41
N ALA A 146 -0.25 -29.60 -23.98
CA ALA A 146 1.12 -29.99 -24.25
C ALA A 146 1.22 -30.50 -25.71
N PRO A 147 1.64 -29.67 -26.67
CA PRO A 147 2.36 -30.14 -27.85
C PRO A 147 3.85 -30.32 -27.51
N PRO A 148 4.57 -31.24 -28.17
CA PRO A 148 5.99 -31.44 -27.92
C PRO A 148 6.80 -30.26 -28.50
N ASP A 149 7.79 -29.84 -27.71
CA ASP A 149 8.94 -28.99 -28.06
C ASP A 149 8.61 -27.58 -28.62
N ASP A 150 8.63 -26.57 -27.73
CA ASP A 150 9.02 -25.14 -27.96
C ASP A 150 8.35 -24.13 -26.98
N ILE A 151 8.22 -24.44 -25.68
CA ILE A 151 7.39 -23.63 -24.74
C ILE A 151 8.16 -22.91 -23.60
N ALA A 152 9.48 -22.77 -23.67
CA ALA A 152 10.21 -22.10 -22.58
C ALA A 152 10.09 -20.56 -22.62
N ALA A 153 9.84 -19.94 -23.79
CA ALA A 153 9.81 -18.49 -23.93
C ALA A 153 8.41 -17.86 -23.73
N THR A 154 7.34 -18.58 -24.03
CA THR A 154 5.97 -18.01 -24.05
C THR A 154 5.24 -18.12 -22.70
N ALA A 155 5.69 -18.99 -21.80
CA ALA A 155 5.10 -19.17 -20.47
C ALA A 155 5.46 -18.06 -19.46
N ILE A 156 6.50 -17.25 -19.73
CA ILE A 156 6.96 -16.17 -18.83
C ILE A 156 6.08 -14.91 -18.96
N GLY A 157 5.48 -14.68 -20.13
CA GLY A 157 4.56 -13.55 -20.36
C GLY A 157 3.18 -13.77 -19.73
N SER A 158 2.59 -14.95 -19.93
CA SER A 158 1.23 -15.26 -19.44
C SER A 158 1.12 -15.32 -17.91
N ARG A 159 2.21 -15.64 -17.19
CA ARG A 159 2.23 -15.60 -15.72
C ARG A 159 2.26 -14.17 -15.17
N ARG A 160 2.74 -13.20 -15.95
CA ARG A 160 2.80 -11.77 -15.59
C ARG A 160 1.41 -11.10 -15.63
N ASP A 161 0.50 -11.61 -16.46
CA ASP A 161 -0.89 -11.15 -16.61
C ASP A 161 -1.86 -11.69 -15.56
N LEU A 162 -1.41 -12.62 -14.69
CA LEU A 162 -2.24 -13.26 -13.66
C LEU A 162 -2.02 -12.71 -12.25
N LEU A 163 -1.11 -11.74 -12.10
CA LEU A 163 -0.93 -10.99 -10.85
C LEU A 163 -1.46 -9.57 -11.05
N PRO A 164 -2.21 -9.01 -10.07
CA PRO A 164 -2.55 -7.60 -10.06
C PRO A 164 -1.29 -6.73 -10.26
N ASP A 165 -1.42 -5.69 -11.07
CA ASP A 165 -0.28 -4.93 -11.60
C ASP A 165 0.48 -4.18 -10.48
N ILE A 166 1.81 -4.26 -10.49
CA ILE A 166 2.67 -3.71 -9.42
C ILE A 166 2.65 -2.18 -9.39
N GLU A 167 2.36 -1.53 -10.52
CA GLU A 167 2.07 -0.10 -10.64
C GLU A 167 0.79 0.33 -9.90
N GLU A 168 -0.24 -0.52 -9.85
CA GLU A 168 -1.49 -0.23 -9.11
C GLU A 168 -1.29 -0.35 -7.59
N ILE A 169 -0.45 -1.29 -7.16
CA ILE A 169 -0.09 -1.47 -5.75
C ILE A 169 0.80 -0.32 -5.25
N ASN A 170 1.76 0.16 -6.04
CA ASN A 170 2.62 1.28 -5.63
C ASN A 170 1.91 2.64 -5.63
N SER A 171 0.94 2.84 -6.54
CA SER A 171 0.15 4.07 -6.60
C SER A 171 -0.84 4.20 -5.44
N THR A 172 -1.39 3.07 -4.95
CA THR A 172 -2.23 3.03 -3.75
C THR A 172 -1.43 3.15 -2.45
N LEU A 173 -0.13 2.79 -2.44
CA LEU A 173 0.74 2.91 -1.26
C LEU A 173 1.40 4.29 -1.11
N ARG A 174 1.71 5.00 -2.22
CA ARG A 174 2.38 6.31 -2.15
C ARG A 174 1.48 7.48 -1.77
N THR A 175 0.16 7.35 -1.91
CA THR A 175 -0.81 8.37 -1.46
C THR A 175 -0.94 8.45 0.08
N GLY A 176 -0.26 7.57 0.83
CA GLY A 176 -0.27 7.53 2.30
C GLY A 176 0.95 8.11 3.03
N ASN A 177 1.98 8.62 2.34
CA ASN A 177 3.25 9.03 2.97
C ASN A 177 3.65 10.49 2.68
N GLU A 178 2.76 11.43 3.00
CA GLU A 178 3.15 12.81 3.27
C GLU A 178 3.18 13.01 4.82
N ARG A 179 3.79 14.09 5.31
CA ARG A 179 4.83 14.10 6.38
C ARG A 179 4.36 14.60 7.78
N ARG A 180 5.11 14.29 8.91
CA ARG A 180 5.41 15.19 10.10
C ARG A 180 6.59 14.78 10.93
N THR A 181 7.51 15.71 10.92
CA THR A 181 8.45 16.04 11.98
C THR A 181 7.81 17.08 12.92
N LEU A 182 7.94 16.91 14.25
CA LEU A 182 7.75 17.98 15.25
C LEU A 182 9.12 18.51 15.75
N PRO A 183 9.15 19.72 16.35
CA PRO A 183 10.32 20.60 16.42
C PRO A 183 11.01 20.64 17.80
N SER A 184 12.32 20.97 17.81
CA SER A 184 13.11 21.30 19.01
C SER A 184 13.01 22.80 19.35
N ALA A 185 13.07 23.14 20.64
CA ALA A 185 12.82 24.49 21.17
C ALA A 185 14.13 25.23 21.52
N HIS A 186 14.23 26.50 21.09
CA HIS A 186 14.80 27.72 21.74
C HIS A 186 14.96 28.78 20.62
N HIS A 187 14.24 29.90 20.47
CA HIS A 187 13.28 30.67 21.29
C HIS A 187 11.97 30.95 20.50
N ALA A 188 10.85 31.07 21.24
CA ALA A 188 9.53 31.62 20.89
C ALA A 188 9.37 32.13 19.43
N LYS A 189 8.59 31.50 18.56
CA LYS A 189 7.15 31.24 18.66
C LYS A 189 6.82 29.83 18.16
N ASN A 190 6.09 29.06 18.97
CA ASN A 190 5.66 27.70 18.67
C ASN A 190 4.84 27.64 17.37
N THR A 191 5.34 26.98 16.32
CA THR A 191 4.48 26.43 15.27
C THR A 191 4.91 24.99 14.92
N PRO A 192 4.17 23.97 15.36
CA PRO A 192 4.46 22.59 15.02
C PRO A 192 4.17 22.29 13.53
N LYS A 193 5.19 21.86 12.74
CA LYS A 193 5.00 21.34 11.37
C LYS A 193 4.00 20.16 11.38
N LYS A 194 3.18 19.99 10.31
CA LYS A 194 2.01 19.06 10.22
C LYS A 194 2.39 17.59 10.02
N ALA A 195 1.58 16.63 10.58
CA ALA A 195 1.46 15.13 10.66
C ALA A 195 0.13 14.97 10.06
N GLU A 196 0.24 14.79 8.79
CA GLU A 196 -0.15 13.56 8.14
C GLU A 196 0.09 12.32 9.02
N ARG A 197 -0.67 12.28 10.11
CA ARG A 197 -1.13 11.06 10.73
C ARG A 197 -2.63 11.15 10.59
N SER A 198 -3.17 10.24 9.78
CA SER A 198 -4.57 9.86 9.70
C SER A 198 -5.55 11.00 9.38
N ALA A 199 -5.78 11.20 8.08
CA ALA A 199 -6.99 11.88 7.60
C ALA A 199 -8.27 11.25 8.21
N PHE A 200 -8.25 9.95 8.55
CA PHE A 200 -9.34 9.25 9.20
C PHE A 200 -9.64 9.71 10.65
N ARG A 201 -8.62 9.92 11.50
CA ARG A 201 -8.84 10.36 12.90
C ARG A 201 -9.24 11.82 12.97
N SER A 202 -8.80 12.65 12.02
CA SER A 202 -9.24 14.04 11.91
C SER A 202 -10.71 14.13 11.53
N GLY A 203 -11.17 13.29 10.60
CA GLY A 203 -12.60 13.20 10.24
C GLY A 203 -13.44 12.69 11.41
N PHE A 204 -13.01 11.61 12.06
CA PHE A 204 -13.69 11.08 13.25
C PHE A 204 -13.77 12.11 14.39
N LEU A 205 -12.70 12.84 14.67
CA LEU A 205 -12.70 13.87 15.71
C LEU A 205 -13.64 15.04 15.36
N ILE A 206 -13.73 15.43 14.09
CA ILE A 206 -14.72 16.42 13.63
C ILE A 206 -16.15 15.89 13.87
N VAL A 207 -16.43 14.63 13.52
CA VAL A 207 -17.75 14.02 13.76
C VAL A 207 -18.06 13.96 15.25
N VAL A 208 -17.10 13.59 16.10
CA VAL A 208 -17.25 13.57 17.57
C VAL A 208 -17.50 14.98 18.11
N ILE A 209 -16.79 16.00 17.61
CA ILE A 209 -17.06 17.40 17.99
C ILE A 209 -18.46 17.81 17.57
N ILE A 210 -18.89 17.49 16.34
CA ILE A 210 -20.24 17.80 15.86
C ILE A 210 -21.29 17.09 16.73
N ALA A 211 -21.07 15.82 17.06
CA ALA A 211 -21.94 15.06 17.95
C ALA A 211 -21.99 15.68 19.36
N ALA A 212 -20.84 16.09 19.90
CA ALA A 212 -20.76 16.78 21.19
C ALA A 212 -21.46 18.15 21.16
N LEU A 213 -21.35 18.89 20.05
CA LEU A 213 -22.07 20.15 19.84
C LEU A 213 -23.58 19.93 19.75
N MET A 214 -24.03 18.92 19.01
CA MET A 214 -25.44 18.50 18.94
C MET A 214 -25.98 18.15 20.33
N VAL A 215 -25.24 17.35 21.10
CA VAL A 215 -25.56 17.05 22.50
C VAL A 215 -25.58 18.32 23.35
N GLY A 216 -24.63 19.23 23.15
CA GLY A 216 -24.60 20.53 23.82
C GLY A 216 -25.83 21.38 23.51
N VAL A 217 -26.27 21.43 22.24
CA VAL A 217 -27.51 22.10 21.82
C VAL A 217 -28.72 21.43 22.45
N TYR A 218 -28.76 20.09 22.54
CA TYR A 218 -29.82 19.36 23.23
C TYR A 218 -29.90 19.75 24.72
N LEU A 219 -28.77 19.81 25.43
CA LEU A 219 -28.72 20.20 26.85
C LEU A 219 -29.07 21.67 27.07
N ALA A 220 -28.67 22.55 26.14
CA ALA A 220 -28.93 23.98 26.19
C ALA A 220 -30.27 24.38 25.56
N ALA A 221 -31.00 23.45 24.93
CA ALA A 221 -32.25 23.72 24.23
C ALA A 221 -33.28 24.55 25.04
N PRO A 222 -33.55 24.28 26.34
CA PRO A 222 -34.48 25.11 27.11
C PRO A 222 -33.96 26.55 27.29
N ASN A 223 -32.66 26.73 27.50
CA ASN A 223 -32.04 28.05 27.67
C ASN A 223 -32.00 28.85 26.36
N ILE A 224 -31.77 28.17 25.23
CA ILE A 224 -31.79 28.81 23.90
C ILE A 224 -33.22 29.20 23.53
N GLY A 225 -34.21 28.36 23.85
CA GLY A 225 -35.62 28.63 23.59
C GLY A 225 -36.21 29.79 24.38
N THR A 226 -35.65 30.12 25.56
CA THR A 226 -36.03 31.31 26.33
C THR A 226 -35.32 32.57 25.84
N ALA A 227 -34.04 32.48 25.48
CA ALA A 227 -33.27 33.61 24.96
C ALA A 227 -33.71 34.03 23.54
N VAL A 228 -34.05 33.06 22.67
CA VAL A 228 -34.48 33.31 21.30
C VAL A 228 -35.79 32.57 21.01
N PRO A 229 -36.96 33.20 21.25
CA PRO A 229 -38.27 32.55 21.11
C PRO A 229 -38.56 32.04 19.69
N GLN A 230 -37.95 32.64 18.66
CA GLN A 230 -38.13 32.24 17.27
C GLN A 230 -37.54 30.85 16.95
N LEU A 231 -36.50 30.40 17.67
CA LEU A 231 -35.92 29.06 17.47
C LEU A 231 -36.67 27.95 18.24
N LYS A 232 -37.57 28.32 19.15
CA LYS A 232 -38.31 27.38 20.00
C LYS A 232 -38.97 26.22 19.23
N PRO A 233 -39.75 26.43 18.15
CA PRO A 233 -40.40 25.32 17.43
C PRO A 233 -39.39 24.34 16.81
N TYR A 234 -38.25 24.82 16.32
CA TYR A 234 -37.20 23.97 15.75
C TYR A 234 -36.46 23.17 16.82
N LEU A 235 -36.14 23.81 17.95
CA LEU A 235 -35.52 23.14 19.10
C LEU A 235 -36.43 22.07 19.69
N THR A 236 -37.74 22.33 19.79
CA THR A 236 -38.70 21.32 20.28
C THR A 236 -38.79 20.12 19.35
N ALA A 237 -38.79 20.34 18.03
CA ALA A 237 -38.82 19.24 17.06
C ALA A 237 -37.52 18.42 17.08
N TYR A 238 -36.37 19.08 17.27
CA TYR A 238 -35.08 18.41 17.42
C TYR A 238 -35.01 17.56 18.69
N VAL A 239 -35.37 18.12 19.85
CA VAL A 239 -35.39 17.42 21.14
C VAL A 239 -36.33 16.21 21.08
N ALA A 240 -37.53 16.37 20.52
CA ALA A 240 -38.50 15.29 20.38
C ALA A 240 -37.96 14.10 19.55
N GLN A 241 -37.21 14.36 18.48
CA GLN A 241 -36.57 13.30 17.69
C GLN A 241 -35.49 12.56 18.48
N LEU A 242 -34.64 13.29 19.21
CA LEU A 242 -33.63 12.68 20.07
C LEU A 242 -34.26 11.84 21.20
N ASP A 243 -35.33 12.32 21.83
CA ASP A 243 -36.03 11.59 22.88
C ASP A 243 -36.70 10.32 22.34
N SER A 244 -37.30 10.40 21.16
CA SER A 244 -37.86 9.24 20.46
C SER A 244 -36.77 8.19 20.18
N ALA A 245 -35.60 8.62 19.71
CA ALA A 245 -34.47 7.73 19.45
C ALA A 245 -33.91 7.10 20.74
N ARG A 246 -33.84 7.85 21.85
CA ARG A 246 -33.40 7.32 23.15
C ARG A 246 -34.36 6.27 23.70
N LEU A 247 -35.66 6.55 23.66
CA LEU A 247 -36.68 5.62 24.12
C LEU A 247 -36.73 4.36 23.26
N TRP A 248 -36.53 4.51 21.95
CA TRP A 248 -36.41 3.36 21.04
C TRP A 248 -35.20 2.49 21.40
N LEU A 249 -34.02 3.10 21.62
CA LEU A 249 -32.80 2.37 21.98
C LEU A 249 -32.97 1.61 23.31
N ASP A 250 -33.58 2.25 24.31
CA ASP A 250 -33.86 1.63 25.61
C ASP A 250 -34.80 0.43 25.47
N ALA A 251 -35.89 0.57 24.70
CA ALA A 251 -36.81 -0.52 24.40
C ALA A 251 -36.12 -1.68 23.64
N SER A 252 -35.28 -1.37 22.66
CA SER A 252 -34.50 -2.36 21.93
C SER A 252 -33.54 -3.13 22.83
N LEU A 253 -32.87 -2.46 23.77
CA LEU A 253 -31.96 -3.10 24.72
C LEU A 253 -32.71 -4.01 25.69
N GLN A 254 -33.85 -3.56 26.22
CA GLN A 254 -34.70 -4.37 27.10
C GLN A 254 -35.22 -5.63 26.38
N ASN A 255 -35.68 -5.48 25.13
CA ASN A 255 -36.12 -6.61 24.32
C ASN A 255 -34.99 -7.61 24.06
N ALA A 256 -33.78 -7.12 23.78
CA ALA A 256 -32.61 -7.97 23.58
C ALA A 256 -32.24 -8.75 24.86
N LEU A 257 -32.29 -8.09 26.03
CA LEU A 257 -32.02 -8.74 27.31
C LEU A 257 -33.08 -9.80 27.64
N GLN A 258 -34.36 -9.51 27.42
CA GLN A 258 -35.43 -10.50 27.60
C GLN A 258 -35.30 -11.70 26.66
N TRP A 259 -34.89 -11.46 25.40
CA TRP A 259 -34.63 -12.53 24.44
C TRP A 259 -33.46 -13.42 24.87
N LEU A 260 -32.38 -12.83 25.38
CA LEU A 260 -31.23 -13.59 25.91
C LEU A 260 -31.61 -14.44 27.12
N ASP A 261 -32.40 -13.90 28.05
CA ASP A 261 -32.88 -14.64 29.22
C ASP A 261 -33.81 -15.81 28.83
N ALA A 262 -34.69 -15.57 27.85
CA ALA A 262 -35.53 -16.63 27.27
C ALA A 262 -34.71 -17.73 26.58
N LYS A 263 -33.60 -17.39 25.93
CA LYS A 263 -32.70 -18.39 25.30
C LYS A 263 -31.85 -19.15 26.33
N ALA A 264 -31.36 -18.46 27.34
CA ALA A 264 -30.60 -19.08 28.43
C ALA A 264 -31.46 -20.11 29.19
N SER A 265 -32.70 -19.74 29.54
CA SER A 265 -33.63 -20.65 30.21
C SER A 265 -34.02 -21.87 29.38
N GLN A 266 -34.18 -21.74 28.05
CA GLN A 266 -34.42 -22.87 27.15
C GLN A 266 -33.24 -23.85 27.07
N SER A 267 -32.00 -23.38 27.23
CA SER A 267 -30.81 -24.24 27.18
C SER A 267 -30.54 -24.99 28.50
N ALA A 268 -31.17 -24.56 29.60
CA ALA A 268 -30.95 -25.10 30.94
C ALA A 268 -31.99 -26.15 31.37
N GLY A 269 -33.06 -26.35 30.59
CA GLY A 269 -34.08 -27.39 30.81
C GLY A 269 -33.95 -28.54 29.82
#